data_AF-A0A8R7P6Q2-F1
#
_entry.id   AF-A0A8R7P6Q2-F1
#
_cell.length_a   1.000
_cell.length_b   1.000
_cell.length_c   1.000
_cell.angle_alpha   90.00
_cell.angle_beta   90.00
_cell.angle_gamma   90.00
#
_symmetry.space_group_name_H-M   'P 1'
#
loop_
_entity.id
_entity.type
_entity.pdbx_description
1 polymer ?
#
loop_
_entity_poly.entity_id
_entity_poly.type
_entity_poly.pdbx_seq_one_letter_code
_entity_poly.pdbx_strand_id
1 'polypeptide(L)' 'MHMPSLQAENNSEAPTTPEYCIDFGSVGSFARFINHNCNPNLFVQWILTNHHDIKLEKVMLFVADTIL' A
#
# COMPACT_ATOMS: atom_id res chain seq x y z
N MET A 1 7.32 14.54 10.97
CA MET A 1 7.86 13.26 10.49
C MET A 1 8.07 13.40 9.00
N HIS A 2 9.31 13.29 8.52
CA HIS A 2 9.63 13.46 7.11
C HIS A 2 9.46 12.10 6.42
N MET A 3 8.39 11.93 5.64
CA MET A 3 8.34 10.84 4.66
C MET A 3 9.43 11.11 3.63
N PRO A 4 10.28 10.13 3.27
CA PRO A 4 11.11 10.27 2.10
C PRO A 4 10.16 10.41 0.91
N SER A 5 10.19 11.56 0.24
CA SER A 5 9.55 11.71 -1.06
C SER A 5 10.25 10.73 -2.01
N LEU A 6 9.49 9.79 -2.58
CA LEU A 6 9.93 9.06 -3.76
C LEU A 6 10.30 10.10 -4.81
N GLN A 7 11.60 10.27 -5.05
CA GLN A 7 12.09 11.16 -6.08
C GLN A 7 11.54 10.65 -7.41
N ALA A 8 10.76 11.49 -8.09
CA ALA A 8 10.34 11.26 -9.46
C ALA A 8 11.56 11.45 -10.36
N GLU A 9 12.41 10.42 -10.43
CA GLU A 9 13.45 10.32 -11.45
C GLU A 9 12.74 10.15 -12.80
N ASN A 10 12.92 11.14 -13.67
CA ASN A 10 12.41 11.18 -15.03
C ASN A 10 13.13 10.11 -15.88
N ASN A 11 12.59 8.89 -15.90
CA ASN A 11 12.98 7.87 -16.87
C ASN A 11 11.76 7.48 -17.71
N SER A 12 11.88 7.64 -19.02
CA SER A 12 10.86 7.27 -20.03
C SER A 12 10.73 5.74 -20.19
N GLU A 13 10.74 5.00 -19.09
CA GLU A 13 10.41 3.58 -19.06
C GLU A 13 8.98 3.43 -18.55
N ALA A 14 8.17 2.68 -19.29
CA ALA A 14 6.83 2.32 -18.82
C ALA A 14 6.96 1.69 -17.42
N PRO A 15 6.05 1.99 -16.48
CA PRO A 15 6.14 1.46 -15.12
C PRO A 15 6.24 -0.07 -15.19
N THR A 16 7.29 -0.61 -14.58
CA THR A 16 7.48 -2.05 -14.48
C THR A 16 6.24 -2.67 -13.85
N THR A 17 5.66 -3.69 -14.49
CA THR A 17 4.49 -4.39 -13.95
C THR A 17 4.80 -4.92 -12.55
N PRO A 18 3.89 -4.76 -11.56
CA PRO A 18 4.11 -5.29 -10.22
C PRO A 18 4.40 -6.80 -10.24
N GLU A 19 5.44 -7.23 -9.52
CA GLU A 19 5.86 -8.65 -9.46
C GLU A 19 4.86 -9.52 -8.68
N TYR A 20 4.10 -8.90 -7.76
CA TYR A 20 3.16 -9.58 -6.88
C TYR A 20 1.81 -8.85 -6.81
N CYS A 21 0.74 -9.62 -6.56
CA CYS A 21 -0.59 -9.10 -6.25
C CYS A 21 -1.17 -9.84 -5.03
N ILE A 22 -2.08 -9.18 -4.30
CA ILE A 22 -2.81 -9.79 -3.19
C ILE A 22 -4.25 -10.02 -3.63
N ASP A 23 -4.65 -11.29 -3.73
CA ASP A 23 -6.01 -11.69 -4.08
C ASP A 23 -6.82 -12.00 -2.82
N PHE A 24 -7.89 -11.24 -2.58
CA PHE A 24 -8.85 -11.46 -1.50
C PHE A 24 -10.22 -11.94 -2.02
N GLY A 25 -10.29 -12.48 -3.23
CA GLY A 25 -11.52 -12.93 -3.87
C GLY A 25 -12.26 -14.00 -3.07
N SER A 26 -11.55 -15.05 -2.65
CA SER A 26 -12.12 -16.20 -1.92
C SER A 26 -11.87 -16.17 -0.41
N VAL A 27 -10.70 -15.66 0.02
CA VAL A 27 -10.27 -15.63 1.42
C VAL A 27 -9.57 -14.30 1.69
N GLY A 28 -9.88 -13.64 2.80
CA GLY A 28 -9.26 -12.37 3.18
C GLY A 28 -9.80 -11.81 4.49
N SER A 29 -9.13 -10.78 5.03
CA SER A 29 -9.63 -10.04 6.19
C SER A 29 -10.75 -9.08 5.80
N PHE A 30 -11.30 -8.34 6.77
CA PHE A 30 -12.31 -7.31 6.51
C PHE A 30 -11.83 -6.20 5.55
N ALA A 31 -10.51 -6.02 5.40
CA ALA A 31 -9.92 -4.99 4.54
C ALA A 31 -10.37 -5.11 3.06
N ARG A 32 -10.76 -6.31 2.61
CA ARG A 32 -11.30 -6.55 1.26
C ARG A 32 -12.58 -5.77 0.94
N PHE A 33 -13.28 -5.28 1.97
CA PHE A 33 -14.53 -4.54 1.83
C PHE A 33 -14.35 -3.02 1.90
N ILE A 34 -13.12 -2.53 2.08
CA ILE A 34 -12.83 -1.10 2.07
C ILE A 34 -12.92 -0.60 0.64
N ASN A 35 -13.76 0.41 0.41
CA ASN A 35 -14.00 0.96 -0.91
C ASN A 35 -12.93 1.99 -1.32
N HIS A 36 -12.83 2.22 -2.62
CA HIS A 36 -12.10 3.35 -3.18
C HIS A 36 -12.82 4.67 -2.87
N ASN A 37 -12.04 5.71 -2.58
CA ASN A 37 -12.50 7.10 -2.47
C ASN A 37 -11.40 8.01 -3.04
N CYS A 38 -11.77 9.01 -3.85
CA CYS A 38 -10.84 10.01 -4.37
C CYS A 38 -10.28 10.94 -3.29
N ASN A 39 -10.95 11.02 -2.14
CA ASN A 39 -10.47 11.70 -0.92
C ASN A 39 -10.49 10.70 0.25
N PRO A 40 -9.53 9.77 0.32
CA PRO A 40 -9.54 8.68 1.29
C PRO A 40 -9.17 9.16 2.69
N ASN A 41 -9.79 8.57 3.72
CA ASN A 41 -9.42 8.78 5.13
C ASN A 41 -8.45 7.72 5.67
N LEU A 42 -8.02 6.80 4.80
CA LEU A 42 -7.02 5.78 5.07
C LEU A 42 -5.88 5.90 4.07
N PHE A 43 -4.66 5.58 4.49
CA PHE A 43 -3.51 5.42 3.60
C PHE A 43 -2.89 4.04 3.74
N VAL A 44 -2.24 3.59 2.67
CA VAL A 44 -1.52 2.31 2.61
C VAL A 44 -0.08 2.53 3.03
N GLN A 45 0.41 1.71 3.95
CA GLN A 45 1.81 1.66 4.35
C GLN A 45 2.31 0.22 4.26
N TRP A 46 3.45 0.04 3.62
CA TRP A 46 4.17 -1.22 3.60
C TRP A 46 4.98 -1.38 4.88
N ILE A 47 4.85 -2.54 5.53
CA ILE A 47 5.52 -2.85 6.78
C ILE A 47 6.20 -4.21 6.68
N LEU A 48 7.53 -4.18 6.86
CA LEU A 48 8.32 -5.36 7.15
C LEU A 48 8.02 -5.82 8.57
N THR A 49 7.66 -7.09 8.74
CA THR A 49 7.46 -7.65 10.09
C THR A 49 8.53 -8.68 10.44
N ASN A 50 8.34 -9.95 10.04
CA ASN A 50 9.11 -11.07 10.60
C ASN A 50 10.17 -11.59 9.62
N HIS A 51 10.23 -10.99 8.44
CA HIS A 51 11.13 -11.32 7.35
C HIS A 51 11.78 -10.03 6.85
N HIS A 52 13.02 -10.14 6.40
CA HIS A 52 13.80 -9.02 5.85
C HIS A 52 13.63 -8.90 4.32
N ASP A 53 12.70 -9.65 3.75
CA ASP A 53 12.42 -9.60 2.31
C ASP A 53 11.44 -8.45 2.01
N ILE A 54 12.00 -7.36 1.46
CA ILE A 54 11.27 -6.17 1.02
C ILE A 54 10.23 -6.48 -0.07
N LYS A 55 10.35 -7.61 -0.77
CA LYS A 55 9.39 -7.99 -1.81
C LYS A 55 8.08 -8.57 -1.23
N LEU A 56 8.11 -9.04 0.01
CA LEU A 56 6.97 -9.70 0.68
C LEU A 56 6.45 -8.89 1.87
N GLU A 57 6.74 -7.59 1.91
CA GLU A 57 6.25 -6.68 2.95
C GLU A 57 4.72 -6.70 3.07
N LYS A 58 4.22 -6.53 4.29
CA LYS A 58 2.78 -6.56 4.55
C LYS A 58 2.16 -5.21 4.20
N VAL A 59 1.05 -5.25 3.48
CA VAL A 59 0.17 -4.09 3.26
C VAL A 59 -0.63 -3.83 4.54
N MET A 60 -0.45 -2.65 5.15
CA MET A 60 -1.24 -2.20 6.29
C MET A 60 -1.96 -0.88 5.97
N LEU A 61 -3.16 -0.72 6.54
CA LEU A 61 -3.96 0.49 6.41
C LEU A 61 -3.92 1.28 7.70
N PHE A 62 -3.64 2.57 7.60
CA PHE A 62 -3.62 3.51 8.71
C PHE A 62 -4.57 4.65 8.46
N VAL A 63 -5.07 5.23 9.54
CA VAL A 63 -5.93 6.41 9.50
C VAL A 63 -5.10 7.62 9.09
N ALA A 64 -5.52 8.31 8.02
CA ALA A 64 -4.88 9.54 7.55
C ALA A 64 -5.39 10.77 8.33
N ASP A 65 -6.66 10.76 8.73
CA ASP A 65 -7.35 11.85 9.42
C ASP A 65 -8.27 11.33 10.52
N THR A 66 -8.51 12.14 11.56
CA THR A 66 -9.46 11.78 12.64
C THR A 66 -10.82 11.36 12.08
N ILE A 67 -11.27 10.17 12.46
CA ILE A 67 -12.60 9.65 12.13
C ILE A 67 -13.53 10.03 13.30
N LEU A 68 -14.63 10.71 12.99
CA LEU A 68 -15.67 11.13 13.95
C LEU A 68 -16.87 10.19 13.90
#